data_AF-A0A4R4VLR7-F1
#
_entry.id   AF-A0A4R4VLR7-F1
#
_cell.length_a   1.000
_cell.length_b   1.000
_cell.length_c   1.000
_cell.angle_alpha   90.00
_cell.angle_beta   90.00
_cell.angle_gamma   90.00
#
_symmetry.space_group_name_H-M   'P 1'
#
loop_
_entity.id
_entity.type
_entity.pdbx_description
1 polymer ?
#
loop_
_entity_poly.entity_id
_entity_poly.type
_entity_poly.pdbx_seq_one_letter_code
_entity_poly.pdbx_strand_id
1 'polypeptide(L)' 'MSPTALASTSVTVANAAAAVYYVAPNGSDSASGTQAAPWASIARAQAAAQPGDTVYFRGG' A
#
# COMPACT_ATOMS: atom_id res chain seq x y z
N MET A 1 45.15 20.95 17.71
CA MET A 1 44.13 19.88 17.83
C MET A 1 42.81 20.48 17.39
N SER A 2 42.38 20.19 16.16
CA SER A 2 41.13 20.74 15.60
C SER A 2 39.94 19.91 16.07
N PRO A 3 38.84 20.51 16.52
CA PRO A 3 37.64 19.78 16.91
C PRO A 3 36.94 19.20 15.67
N THR A 4 36.74 17.89 15.63
CA THR A 4 36.01 17.19 14.57
C THR A 4 34.53 17.53 14.70
N ALA A 5 33.96 18.18 13.69
CA ALA A 5 32.54 18.51 13.64
C ALA A 5 31.70 17.22 13.51
N LEU A 6 30.67 17.07 14.36
CA LEU A 6 29.70 15.99 14.29
C LEU A 6 28.70 16.29 13.17
N ALA A 7 28.69 15.47 12.12
CA ALA A 7 27.70 15.58 11.06
C ALA A 7 26.31 15.16 11.59
N SER A 8 25.34 16.07 11.57
CA SER A 8 23.95 15.78 11.92
C SER A 8 23.25 15.05 10.79
N THR A 9 23.06 13.74 10.90
CA THR A 9 22.21 12.99 9.96
C THR A 9 20.75 13.21 10.29
N SER A 10 20.04 13.89 9.38
CA SER A 10 18.59 14.08 9.45
C SER A 10 17.89 12.76 9.12
N VAL A 11 17.11 12.21 10.04
CA VAL A 11 16.26 11.04 9.76
C VAL A 11 14.98 11.53 9.09
N THR A 12 14.75 11.11 7.84
CA THR A 12 13.47 11.32 7.18
C THR A 12 12.51 10.24 7.63
N VAL A 13 11.49 10.62 8.40
CA VAL A 13 10.38 9.71 8.74
C VAL A 13 9.41 9.72 7.57
N ALA A 14 9.41 8.66 6.77
CA ALA A 14 8.37 8.47 5.75
C ALA A 14 7.09 8.01 6.46
N ASN A 15 6.06 8.85 6.44
CA ASN A 15 4.71 8.43 6.82
C ASN A 15 4.22 7.44 5.75
N ALA A 16 4.23 6.14 6.05
CA ALA A 16 3.62 5.14 5.19
C ALA A 16 2.11 5.39 5.20
N ALA A 17 1.58 5.96 4.11
CA ALA A 17 0.14 6.07 3.92
C ALA A 17 -0.40 4.66 3.69
N ALA A 18 -1.36 4.24 4.52
CA ALA A 18 -2.11 3.02 4.31
C ALA A 18 -2.80 3.03 2.95
N ALA A 19 -2.54 2.03 2.11
CA ALA A 19 -3.21 1.89 0.83
C ALA A 19 -4.61 1.31 1.01
N VAL A 20 -5.52 1.68 0.10
CA VAL A 20 -6.88 1.15 0.04
C VAL A 20 -7.07 0.41 -1.27
N TYR A 21 -7.43 -0.87 -1.18
CA TYR A 21 -7.69 -1.73 -2.34
C TYR A 21 -9.15 -2.20 -2.37
N TYR A 22 -9.60 -2.58 -3.56
CA TYR A 22 -10.96 -3.08 -3.80
C TYR A 22 -10.93 -4.40 -4.56
N VAL A 23 -11.77 -5.33 -4.11
CA VAL A 23 -12.03 -6.62 -4.76
C VAL A 23 -13.52 -6.72 -5.06
N ALA A 24 -13.88 -7.18 -6.26
CA ALA A 24 -15.27 -7.36 -6.68
C ALA A 24 -15.42 -8.61 -7.56
N PRO A 25 -16.57 -9.32 -7.52
CA PRO A 25 -16.78 -10.52 -8.33
C PRO A 25 -16.66 -10.29 -9.84
N ASN A 26 -16.96 -9.08 -10.33
CA ASN A 26 -16.85 -8.68 -11.73
C ASN A 26 -15.55 -7.90 -12.04
N GLY A 27 -14.55 -7.95 -11.14
CA GLY A 27 -13.25 -7.31 -11.31
C GLY A 27 -12.29 -8.08 -12.22
N SER A 28 -11.01 -7.69 -12.19
CA SER A 28 -9.94 -8.37 -12.92
C SER A 28 -8.64 -8.32 -12.14
N ASP A 29 -7.91 -9.44 -11.99
CA ASP A 29 -6.63 -9.47 -11.27
C ASP A 29 -5.50 -8.72 -11.98
N SER A 30 -5.70 -8.35 -13.24
CA SER A 30 -4.80 -7.46 -14.00
C SER A 30 -5.12 -5.97 -13.80
N ALA A 31 -6.17 -5.62 -13.05
CA ALA A 31 -6.55 -4.25 -12.75
C ALA A 31 -5.61 -3.61 -11.70
N SER A 32 -5.83 -2.31 -11.42
CA SER A 32 -5.03 -1.56 -10.45
C SER A 32 -5.47 -1.76 -8.99
N GLY A 33 -6.57 -2.48 -8.72
CA GLY A 33 -7.09 -2.68 -7.37
C GLY A 33 -7.77 -1.43 -6.79
N THR A 34 -8.08 -0.45 -7.62
CA THR A 34 -8.79 0.79 -7.22
C THR A 34 -10.30 0.58 -7.22
N GLN A 35 -11.07 1.52 -6.67
CA GLN A 35 -12.53 1.40 -6.63
C GLN A 35 -13.18 1.29 -8.02
N ALA A 36 -12.62 2.02 -9.01
CA ALA A 36 -13.08 2.00 -10.40
C ALA A 36 -12.58 0.77 -11.18
N ALA A 37 -11.49 0.16 -10.75
CA ALA A 37 -10.89 -1.01 -11.38
C ALA A 37 -10.46 -2.04 -10.32
N PRO A 38 -11.43 -2.73 -9.68
CA PRO A 38 -11.16 -3.66 -8.59
C PRO A 38 -10.53 -4.96 -9.11
N TRP A 39 -9.81 -5.65 -8.24
CA TRP A 39 -9.37 -7.01 -8.50
C TRP A 39 -10.52 -8.02 -8.44
N ALA A 40 -10.35 -9.18 -9.07
CA ALA A 40 -11.36 -10.25 -9.02
C ALA A 40 -11.17 -11.14 -7.78
N SER A 41 -9.92 -11.42 -7.44
CA SER A 41 -9.56 -12.46 -6.48
C SER A 41 -9.07 -11.89 -5.16
N ILE A 42 -9.51 -12.53 -4.07
CA ILE A 42 -8.99 -12.28 -2.72
C ILE A 42 -7.47 -12.55 -2.66
N ALA A 43 -7.01 -13.60 -3.34
CA ALA A 43 -5.59 -13.96 -3.40
C ALA A 43 -4.72 -12.83 -3.97
N ARG A 44 -5.23 -12.08 -4.96
CA ARG A 44 -4.50 -10.93 -5.53
C ARG A 44 -4.34 -9.82 -4.51
N ALA A 45 -5.41 -9.53 -3.76
CA ALA A 45 -5.36 -8.54 -2.68
C ALA A 45 -4.43 -8.94 -1.54
N GLN A 46 -4.43 -10.23 -1.15
CA GLN A 46 -3.52 -10.72 -0.10
C GLN A 46 -2.05 -10.59 -0.49
N ALA A 47 -1.72 -10.85 -1.76
CA ALA A 47 -0.35 -10.71 -2.25
C ALA A 47 0.12 -9.24 -2.31
N ALA A 48 -0.81 -8.28 -2.44
CA ALA A 48 -0.50 -6.86 -2.58
C ALA A 48 -0.55 -6.09 -1.25
N ALA A 49 -1.41 -6.49 -0.32
CA ALA A 49 -1.60 -5.78 0.94
C ALA A 49 -0.33 -5.79 1.81
N GLN A 50 -0.05 -4.66 2.42
CA GLN A 50 0.99 -4.46 3.43
C GLN A 50 0.34 -4.13 4.80
N PRO A 51 1.10 -4.26 5.91
CA PRO A 51 0.60 -3.85 7.22
C PRO A 51 0.13 -2.39 7.22
N GLY A 52 -1.12 -2.18 7.65
CA GLY A 52 -1.77 -0.88 7.64
C GLY A 52 -2.74 -0.67 6.48
N ASP A 53 -2.64 -1.47 5.42
CA ASP A 53 -3.55 -1.36 4.27
C ASP A 53 -4.96 -1.86 4.61
N THR A 54 -5.94 -1.36 3.85
CA THR A 54 -7.33 -1.78 3.94
C THR A 54 -7.80 -2.34 2.61
N VAL A 55 -8.45 -3.51 2.63
CA VAL A 55 -9.05 -4.13 1.45
C VAL A 55 -10.56 -4.18 1.61
N TYR A 56 -11.29 -3.52 0.70
CA TYR A 56 -12.75 -3.58 0.64
C TYR A 56 -13.20 -4.67 -0.34
N PHE A 57 -14.02 -5.59 0.16
CA PHE A 57 -14.71 -6.57 -0.67
C PHE A 57 -16.09 -6.02 -1.03
N ARG A 58 -16.33 -5.79 -2.32
CA ARG A 58 -17.61 -5.32 -2.82
C ARG A 58 -18.58 -6.50 -2.89
N GLY A 59 -19.80 -6.28 -2.40
CA GLY A 59 -20.91 -7.18 -2.68
C GLY A 59 -21.19 -7.25 -4.18
N GLY A 60 -21.69 -8.40 -4.63
CA GLY A 60 -22.22 -8.58 -5.98
C GLY A 60 -23.59 -7.95 -6.12
#